data_AF-A0A2M7GKP2-F1
#
_entry.id   AF-A0A2M7GKP2-F1
#
_cell.length_a   1.000
_cell.length_b   1.000
_cell.length_c   1.000
_cell.angle_alpha   90.00
_cell.angle_beta   90.00
_cell.angle_gamma   90.00
#
_symmetry.space_group_name_H-M   'P 1'
#
loop_
_entity.id
_entity.type
_entity.pdbx_description
1 polymer ?
#
loop_
_entity_poly.entity_id
_entity_poly.type
_entity_poly.pdbx_seq_one_letter_code
_entity_poly.pdbx_strand_id
1 'polypeptide(L)'
;METREELELLQAEILNLFNYIQRVRKEVAAITRTDEGDGRFNNMSDQLDAIVRATEDATNSIMEVVEQNSETIQAIREKTDNPEIAALLDELENNSSNIFEACTFQDITGQRVTKIARSVTYVESRVNSLIQIFGKEHIENVELDEEVKNEDEKLLQGPQLEGQGVTQDEIDKLFD
;
A
#
# COMPACT_ATOMS: atom_id res chain seq x y z
N MET A 1 54.67 23.71 6.67
CA MET A 1 53.46 24.45 7.08
C MET A 1 52.24 23.85 6.39
N GLU A 2 52.31 23.61 5.07
CA GLU A 2 51.32 22.83 4.27
C GLU A 2 50.83 21.53 4.93
N THR A 3 51.74 20.69 5.42
CA THR A 3 51.39 19.36 5.96
C THR A 3 50.52 19.39 7.21
N ARG A 4 50.57 20.48 8.00
CA ARG A 4 49.75 20.62 9.21
C ARG A 4 48.33 21.05 8.88
N GLU A 5 48.20 21.94 7.88
CA GLU A 5 46.93 22.42 7.36
C GLU A 5 46.17 21.28 6.64
N GLU A 6 46.88 20.44 5.89
CA GLU A 6 46.35 19.20 5.28
C GLU A 6 45.87 18.18 6.32
N LEU A 7 46.61 18.03 7.44
CA LEU A 7 46.20 17.15 8.56
C LEU A 7 44.96 17.68 9.27
N GLU A 8 44.86 18.99 9.48
CA GLU A 8 43.68 19.64 10.08
C GLU A 8 42.45 19.48 9.18
N LEU A 9 42.61 19.64 7.86
CA LEU A 9 41.57 19.38 6.86
C LEU A 9 41.12 17.92 6.87
N LEU A 10 42.06 16.96 6.87
CA LEU A 10 41.74 15.54 6.91
C LEU A 10 41.01 15.16 8.21
N GLN A 11 41.43 15.73 9.35
CA GLN A 11 40.77 15.52 10.63
C GLN A 11 39.34 16.05 10.62
N ALA A 12 39.11 17.24 10.06
CA ALA A 12 37.78 17.81 9.90
C ALA A 12 36.90 16.92 9.00
N GLU A 13 37.44 16.40 7.90
CA GLU A 13 36.71 15.54 6.96
C GLU A 13 36.33 14.19 7.61
N ILE A 14 37.23 13.59 8.39
CA ILE A 14 36.94 12.35 9.14
C ILE A 14 35.85 12.59 10.20
N LEU A 15 35.89 13.72 10.91
CA LEU A 15 34.85 14.08 11.87
C LEU A 15 33.49 14.29 11.20
N ASN A 16 33.46 14.94 10.03
CA ASN A 16 32.25 15.09 9.23
C ASN A 16 31.68 13.74 8.80
N LEU A 17 32.54 12.85 8.30
CA LEU A 17 32.13 11.50 7.87
C LEU A 17 31.62 10.68 9.06
N PHE A 18 32.26 10.78 10.21
CA PHE A 18 31.79 10.14 11.44
C PHE A 18 30.40 10.63 11.85
N ASN A 19 30.19 11.95 11.89
CA ASN A 19 28.89 12.55 12.22
C ASN A 19 27.81 12.13 11.23
N TYR A 20 28.15 12.06 9.93
CA TYR A 20 27.25 11.58 8.89
C TYR A 20 26.85 10.11 9.10
N ILE A 21 27.83 9.23 9.41
CA ILE A 21 27.54 7.82 9.72
C ILE A 21 26.64 7.70 10.96
N GLN A 22 26.85 8.50 12.01
CA GLN A 22 25.98 8.48 13.19
C GLN A 22 24.55 8.90 12.87
N ARG A 23 24.38 9.91 12.01
CA ARG A 23 23.06 10.33 11.53
C ARG A 23 22.38 9.23 10.72
N VAL A 24 23.07 8.63 9.75
CA VAL A 24 22.54 7.52 8.94
C VAL A 24 22.16 6.34 9.85
N ARG A 25 22.96 6.04 10.87
CA ARG A 25 22.65 4.99 11.84
C ARG A 25 21.37 5.29 12.62
N LYS A 26 21.13 6.54 13.02
CA LYS A 26 19.85 6.97 13.64
C LYS A 26 18.67 6.83 12.70
N GLU A 27 18.81 7.23 11.44
CA GLU A 27 17.74 7.12 10.44
C GLU A 27 17.41 5.65 10.14
N VAL A 28 18.41 4.77 10.00
CA VAL A 28 18.22 3.32 9.85
C VAL A 28 17.57 2.71 11.10
N ALA A 29 17.99 3.14 12.29
CA ALA A 29 17.37 2.73 13.54
C ALA A 29 15.90 3.14 13.63
N ALA A 30 15.55 4.37 13.21
CA ALA A 30 14.17 4.84 13.20
C ALA A 30 13.29 3.97 12.30
N ILE A 31 13.77 3.67 11.09
CA ILE A 31 13.07 2.81 10.12
C ILE A 31 12.84 1.39 10.67
N THR A 32 13.72 0.89 11.54
CA THR A 32 13.72 -0.49 12.03
C THR A 32 13.09 -0.67 13.41
N ARG A 33 12.86 0.40 14.19
CA ARG A 33 12.28 0.31 15.53
C ARG A 33 10.81 0.68 15.63
N THR A 34 10.25 1.31 14.62
CA THR A 34 8.79 1.36 14.42
C THR A 34 8.19 -0.03 14.09
N ASP A 35 8.94 -1.10 14.35
CA ASP A 35 8.80 -2.49 13.91
C ASP A 35 8.78 -3.45 15.12
N GLU A 36 8.13 -3.08 16.22
CA GLU A 36 8.00 -3.95 17.42
C GLU A 36 7.08 -5.18 17.20
N GLY A 37 6.78 -5.53 15.95
CA GLY A 37 6.14 -6.78 15.54
C GLY A 37 6.45 -7.09 14.07
N ASP A 38 6.81 -8.35 13.80
CA ASP A 38 7.11 -8.97 12.49
C ASP A 38 7.16 -8.02 11.27
N GLY A 39 8.29 -7.33 11.08
CA GLY A 39 8.75 -6.75 9.82
C GLY A 39 7.77 -5.83 9.08
N ARG A 40 7.68 -4.55 9.44
CA ARG A 40 6.84 -3.52 8.80
C ARG A 40 7.03 -3.42 7.29
N PHE A 41 8.21 -3.75 6.76
CA PHE A 41 8.43 -3.83 5.31
C PHE A 41 7.85 -5.09 4.67
N ASN A 42 8.02 -6.26 5.30
CA ASN A 42 7.33 -7.48 4.88
C ASN A 42 5.81 -7.24 4.90
N ASN A 43 5.31 -6.69 6.01
CA ASN A 43 3.92 -6.29 6.15
C ASN A 43 3.52 -5.27 5.07
N MET A 44 4.31 -4.24 4.79
CA MET A 44 3.96 -3.23 3.78
C MET A 44 3.91 -3.81 2.36
N SER A 45 4.80 -4.72 1.98
CA SER A 45 4.72 -5.42 0.69
C SER A 45 3.46 -6.28 0.62
N ASP A 46 3.17 -7.05 1.67
CA ASP A 46 1.98 -7.90 1.77
C ASP A 46 0.69 -7.06 1.75
N GLN A 47 0.68 -5.89 2.39
CA GLN A 47 -0.43 -4.93 2.37
C GLN A 47 -0.65 -4.32 0.99
N LEU A 48 0.43 -3.98 0.27
CA LEU A 48 0.33 -3.48 -1.10
C LEU A 48 -0.21 -4.56 -2.05
N ASP A 49 0.21 -5.81 -1.89
CA ASP A 49 -0.33 -6.95 -2.63
C ASP A 49 -1.80 -7.21 -2.27
N ALA A 50 -2.16 -7.10 -0.98
CA ALA A 50 -3.55 -7.20 -0.52
C ALA A 50 -4.43 -6.10 -1.11
N ILE A 51 -3.92 -4.86 -1.23
CA ILE A 51 -4.62 -3.76 -1.90
C ILE A 51 -4.89 -4.11 -3.37
N VAL A 52 -3.87 -4.61 -4.10
CA VAL A 52 -4.05 -5.00 -5.50
C VAL A 52 -5.16 -6.05 -5.61
N ARG A 53 -5.09 -7.13 -4.84
CA ARG A 53 -6.10 -8.20 -4.85
C ARG A 53 -7.48 -7.70 -4.51
N ALA A 54 -7.63 -6.96 -3.40
CA ALA A 54 -8.92 -6.42 -2.98
C ALA A 54 -9.54 -5.50 -4.05
N THR A 55 -8.73 -4.72 -4.75
CA THR A 55 -9.22 -3.88 -5.86
C THR A 55 -9.58 -4.68 -7.10
N GLU A 56 -8.87 -5.77 -7.41
CA GLU A 56 -9.21 -6.70 -8.50
C GLU A 56 -10.53 -7.41 -8.21
N ASP A 57 -10.68 -7.96 -6.99
CA ASP A 57 -11.89 -8.66 -6.58
C ASP A 57 -13.13 -7.75 -6.58
N ALA A 58 -12.98 -6.52 -6.08
CA ALA A 58 -14.04 -5.52 -6.13
C ALA A 58 -14.44 -5.18 -7.58
N THR A 59 -13.45 -5.02 -8.47
CA THR A 59 -13.68 -4.70 -9.88
C THR A 59 -14.38 -5.86 -10.60
N ASN A 60 -13.94 -7.09 -10.37
CA ASN A 60 -14.58 -8.30 -10.91
C ASN A 60 -16.04 -8.40 -10.44
N SER A 61 -16.29 -8.15 -9.15
CA SER A 61 -17.66 -8.14 -8.59
C SER A 61 -18.54 -7.08 -9.24
N ILE A 62 -18.01 -5.88 -9.51
CA ILE A 62 -18.74 -4.83 -10.22
C ILE A 62 -19.08 -5.26 -11.65
N MET A 63 -18.10 -5.82 -12.38
CA MET A 63 -18.32 -6.28 -13.76
C MET A 63 -19.37 -7.40 -13.82
N GLU A 64 -19.34 -8.35 -12.89
CA GLU A 64 -20.35 -9.43 -12.81
C GLU A 64 -21.77 -8.87 -12.62
N VAL A 65 -21.95 -7.88 -11.74
CA VAL A 65 -23.25 -7.22 -11.55
C VAL A 65 -23.71 -6.50 -12.82
N VAL A 66 -22.78 -5.89 -13.57
CA VAL A 66 -23.10 -5.22 -14.84
C VAL A 66 -23.52 -6.23 -15.92
N GLU A 67 -22.89 -7.40 -15.98
CA GLU A 67 -23.30 -8.49 -16.87
C GLU A 67 -24.71 -9.00 -16.53
N GLN A 68 -24.98 -9.27 -15.24
CA GLN A 68 -26.32 -9.68 -14.79
C GLN A 68 -27.41 -8.63 -15.09
N ASN A 69 -27.07 -7.35 -14.97
CA ASN A 69 -27.97 -6.26 -15.37
C ASN A 69 -28.23 -6.28 -16.87
N SER A 70 -27.22 -6.57 -17.69
CA SER A 70 -27.35 -6.66 -19.15
C SER A 70 -28.26 -7.81 -19.57
N GLU A 71 -28.14 -8.98 -18.93
CA GLU A 71 -29.07 -10.10 -19.12
C GLU A 71 -30.51 -9.74 -18.75
N THR A 72 -30.68 -8.99 -17.65
CA THR A 72 -32.00 -8.51 -17.21
C THR A 72 -32.60 -7.53 -18.21
N ILE A 73 -31.80 -6.59 -18.73
CA ILE A 73 -32.22 -5.65 -19.77
C ILE A 73 -32.69 -6.40 -21.02
N GLN A 74 -31.94 -7.41 -21.47
CA GLN A 74 -32.30 -8.23 -22.62
C GLN A 74 -33.61 -8.99 -22.38
N ALA A 75 -33.79 -9.59 -21.19
CA ALA A 75 -35.02 -10.29 -20.83
C ALA A 75 -36.26 -9.37 -20.77
N ILE A 76 -36.09 -8.09 -20.41
CA ILE A 76 -37.16 -7.09 -20.47
C ILE A 76 -37.46 -6.72 -21.93
N ARG A 77 -36.43 -6.53 -22.74
CA ARG A 77 -36.56 -6.19 -24.17
C ARG A 77 -37.35 -7.25 -24.95
N GLU A 78 -37.18 -8.53 -24.65
CA GLU A 78 -37.95 -9.63 -25.26
C GLU A 78 -39.44 -9.63 -24.88
N LYS A 79 -39.82 -8.93 -23.79
CA LYS A 79 -41.19 -8.92 -23.24
C LYS A 79 -41.93 -7.61 -23.49
N THR A 80 -41.30 -6.64 -24.15
CA THR A 80 -41.90 -5.31 -24.38
C THR A 80 -41.68 -4.84 -25.81
N ASP A 81 -42.77 -4.38 -26.45
CA ASP A 81 -42.72 -3.72 -27.76
C ASP A 81 -42.87 -2.19 -27.64
N ASN A 82 -42.84 -1.65 -26.40
CA ASN A 82 -43.03 -0.22 -26.17
C ASN A 82 -41.76 0.57 -26.56
N PRO A 83 -41.84 1.50 -27.53
CA PRO A 83 -40.69 2.27 -28.00
C PRO A 83 -40.08 3.20 -26.95
N GLU A 84 -40.88 3.73 -26.01
CA GLU A 84 -40.34 4.56 -24.91
C GLU A 84 -39.52 3.72 -23.93
N ILE A 85 -39.99 2.50 -23.63
CA ILE A 85 -39.24 1.56 -22.77
C ILE A 85 -37.97 1.10 -23.48
N ALA A 86 -38.04 0.81 -24.79
CA ALA A 86 -36.87 0.42 -25.57
C ALA A 86 -35.75 1.48 -25.51
N ALA A 87 -36.09 2.76 -25.63
CA ALA A 87 -35.12 3.85 -25.53
C ALA A 87 -34.45 3.93 -24.15
N LEU A 88 -35.20 3.69 -23.06
CA LEU A 88 -34.63 3.63 -21.70
C LEU A 88 -33.70 2.42 -21.52
N LEU A 89 -34.02 1.28 -22.13
CA LEU A 89 -33.15 0.10 -22.11
C LEU A 89 -31.85 0.34 -22.89
N ASP A 90 -31.91 1.04 -24.03
CA ASP A 90 -30.70 1.46 -24.78
C ASP A 90 -29.81 2.39 -23.93
N GLU A 91 -30.40 3.30 -23.15
CA GLU A 91 -29.65 4.16 -22.23
C GLU A 91 -28.96 3.35 -21.12
N LEU A 92 -29.64 2.35 -20.57
CA LEU A 92 -29.06 1.45 -19.56
C LEU A 92 -27.90 0.61 -20.13
N GLU A 93 -28.02 0.05 -21.34
CA GLU A 93 -26.91 -0.68 -21.97
C GLU A 93 -25.68 0.22 -22.24
N ASN A 94 -25.91 1.48 -22.65
CA ASN A 94 -24.82 2.45 -22.79
C ASN A 94 -24.15 2.74 -21.45
N ASN A 95 -24.93 2.89 -20.37
CA ASN A 95 -24.37 3.08 -19.03
C ASN A 95 -23.56 1.86 -18.57
N SER A 96 -24.04 0.64 -18.80
CA SER A 96 -23.30 -0.59 -18.53
C SER A 96 -21.96 -0.63 -19.29
N SER A 97 -21.97 -0.23 -20.56
CA SER A 97 -20.75 -0.15 -21.39
C SER A 97 -19.74 0.86 -20.84
N ASN A 98 -20.21 2.03 -20.39
CA ASN A 98 -19.36 3.05 -19.77
C ASN A 98 -18.72 2.56 -18.46
N ILE A 99 -19.45 1.78 -17.65
CA ILE A 99 -18.91 1.17 -16.42
C ILE A 99 -17.81 0.17 -16.76
N PHE A 100 -18.03 -0.69 -17.77
CA PHE A 100 -17.02 -1.64 -18.25
C PHE A 100 -15.73 -0.94 -18.70
N GLU A 101 -15.84 0.11 -19.49
CA GLU A 101 -14.69 0.89 -19.95
C GLU A 101 -13.94 1.53 -18.76
N ALA A 102 -14.68 2.11 -17.80
CA ALA A 102 -14.08 2.69 -16.61
C ALA A 102 -13.33 1.66 -15.74
N CYS A 103 -13.90 0.47 -15.57
CA CYS A 103 -13.29 -0.63 -14.80
C CYS A 103 -12.06 -1.21 -15.49
N THR A 104 -11.98 -1.16 -16.83
CA THR A 104 -10.84 -1.68 -17.60
C THR A 104 -9.53 -0.92 -17.29
N PHE A 105 -9.59 0.32 -16.81
CA PHE A 105 -8.41 1.08 -16.37
C PHE A 105 -7.77 0.55 -15.07
N GLN A 106 -8.44 -0.34 -14.33
CA GLN A 106 -7.95 -0.90 -13.08
C GLN A 106 -6.66 -1.73 -13.27
N ASP A 107 -6.48 -2.40 -14.42
CA ASP A 107 -5.24 -3.14 -14.74
C ASP A 107 -4.00 -2.25 -14.69
N ILE A 108 -4.08 -1.02 -15.22
CA ILE A 108 -2.96 -0.06 -15.16
C ILE A 108 -2.66 0.34 -13.71
N THR A 109 -3.69 0.43 -12.87
CA THR A 109 -3.53 0.75 -11.44
C THR A 109 -2.85 -0.40 -10.70
N GLY A 110 -3.29 -1.65 -10.90
CA GLY A 110 -2.65 -2.84 -10.34
C GLY A 110 -1.17 -2.95 -10.71
N GLN A 111 -0.84 -2.71 -11.98
CA GLN A 111 0.55 -2.70 -12.45
C GLN A 111 1.40 -1.60 -11.80
N ARG A 112 0.83 -0.40 -11.58
CA ARG A 112 1.53 0.71 -10.91
C ARG A 112 1.78 0.38 -9.44
N VAL A 113 0.80 -0.13 -8.73
CA VAL A 113 0.95 -0.54 -7.32
C VAL A 113 1.98 -1.66 -7.20
N THR A 114 1.96 -2.65 -8.08
CA THR A 114 2.97 -3.72 -8.14
C THR A 114 4.40 -3.16 -8.32
N LYS A 115 4.58 -2.13 -9.16
CA LYS A 115 5.89 -1.46 -9.31
C LYS A 115 6.31 -0.74 -8.03
N ILE A 116 5.37 -0.13 -7.31
CA ILE A 116 5.63 0.51 -6.03
C ILE A 116 6.04 -0.54 -5.00
N ALA A 117 5.31 -1.66 -4.89
CA ALA A 117 5.64 -2.76 -3.99
C ALA A 117 7.08 -3.26 -4.20
N ARG A 118 7.47 -3.54 -5.46
CA ARG A 118 8.86 -3.91 -5.80
C ARG A 118 9.90 -2.88 -5.38
N SER A 119 9.56 -1.59 -5.46
CA SER A 119 10.45 -0.51 -5.05
C SER A 119 10.62 -0.47 -3.53
N VAL A 120 9.54 -0.73 -2.78
CA VAL A 120 9.57 -0.85 -1.31
C VAL A 120 10.44 -2.05 -0.89
N THR A 121 10.25 -3.22 -1.51
CA THR A 121 11.10 -4.41 -1.25
C THR A 121 12.58 -4.14 -1.57
N TYR A 122 12.86 -3.35 -2.61
CA TYR A 122 14.23 -2.95 -2.92
C TYR A 122 14.84 -2.06 -1.83
N VAL A 123 14.08 -1.08 -1.33
CA VAL A 123 14.52 -0.21 -0.21
C VAL A 123 14.76 -1.06 1.04
N GLU A 124 13.85 -1.98 1.37
CA GLU A 124 14.01 -2.92 2.48
C GLU A 124 15.32 -3.70 2.39
N SER A 125 15.62 -4.29 1.23
CA SER A 125 16.87 -5.04 1.02
C SER A 125 18.13 -4.19 1.30
N ARG A 126 18.10 -2.90 0.94
CA ARG A 126 19.20 -1.96 1.20
C ARG A 126 19.30 -1.59 2.67
N VAL A 127 18.18 -1.32 3.33
CA VAL A 127 18.13 -1.07 4.77
C VAL A 127 18.69 -2.28 5.53
N ASN A 128 18.25 -3.50 5.19
CA ASN A 128 18.76 -4.74 5.77
C ASN A 128 20.27 -4.92 5.55
N SER A 129 20.79 -4.56 4.38
CA SER A 129 22.23 -4.57 4.11
C SER A 129 22.99 -3.59 5.01
N LEU A 130 22.44 -2.38 5.24
CA LEU A 130 23.04 -1.40 6.15
C LEU A 130 23.03 -1.88 7.61
N ILE A 131 21.96 -2.53 8.05
CA ILE A 131 21.89 -3.14 9.40
C ILE A 131 22.98 -4.20 9.56
N GLN A 132 23.20 -5.05 8.55
CA GLN A 132 24.27 -6.06 8.59
C GLN A 132 25.65 -5.43 8.68
N ILE A 133 25.89 -4.31 7.98
CA ILE A 133 27.16 -3.58 8.04
C ILE A 133 27.39 -2.94 9.41
N PHE A 134 26.36 -2.29 9.97
CA PHE A 134 26.47 -1.58 11.25
C PHE A 134 26.43 -2.51 12.47
N GLY A 135 25.87 -3.73 12.32
CA GLY A 135 25.63 -4.68 13.39
C GLY A 135 24.31 -4.41 14.11
N LYS A 136 23.47 -5.45 14.24
CA LYS A 136 22.11 -5.33 14.78
C LYS A 136 22.06 -4.74 16.20
N GLU A 137 22.94 -5.20 17.08
CA GLU A 137 23.07 -4.71 18.47
C GLU A 137 23.36 -3.19 18.52
N HIS A 138 24.11 -2.69 17.55
CA HIS A 138 24.43 -1.27 17.47
C HIS A 138 23.22 -0.46 16.98
N ILE A 139 22.35 -1.02 16.14
CA ILE A 139 21.12 -0.34 15.68
C ILE A 139 20.05 -0.32 16.77
N GLU A 140 19.89 -1.41 17.52
CA GLU A 140 18.89 -1.52 18.60
C GLU A 140 19.15 -0.54 19.75
N ASN A 141 20.42 -0.26 20.07
CA ASN A 141 20.82 0.59 21.20
C ASN A 141 20.79 2.11 20.95
N VAL A 142 20.32 2.58 19.78
CA VAL A 142 20.38 4.02 19.41
C VAL A 142 19.18 4.77 19.98
N GLU A 143 19.28 5.76 20.86
CA GLU A 143 18.08 6.49 21.30
C GLU A 143 17.35 7.18 20.11
N LEU A 144 16.03 6.95 20.03
CA LEU A 144 15.12 7.53 19.04
C LEU A 144 14.09 8.38 19.77
N ASP A 145 13.70 9.50 19.17
CA ASP A 145 12.60 10.31 19.67
C ASP A 145 11.26 9.61 19.36
N GLU A 146 10.32 9.62 20.31
CA GLU A 146 8.99 9.01 20.11
C GLU A 146 8.19 9.74 19.03
N GLU A 147 7.64 8.99 18.09
CA GLU A 147 6.77 9.51 17.04
C GLU A 147 5.33 9.66 17.59
N VAL A 148 4.89 10.89 17.84
CA VAL A 148 3.54 11.17 18.35
C VAL A 148 2.54 11.13 17.19
N LYS A 149 1.81 10.02 17.05
CA LYS A 149 0.71 9.92 16.08
C LYS A 149 -0.51 10.73 16.53
N ASN A 150 -1.12 11.47 15.60
CA ASN A 150 -2.37 12.18 15.86
C ASN A 150 -3.57 11.22 15.89
N GLU A 151 -4.73 11.69 16.35
CA GLU A 151 -5.94 10.85 16.47
C GLU A 151 -6.42 10.28 15.13
N ASP A 152 -6.31 11.04 14.03
CA ASP A 152 -6.74 10.60 12.70
C ASP A 152 -5.82 9.48 12.16
N GLU A 153 -4.51 9.59 12.39
CA GLU A 153 -3.52 8.57 12.01
C GLU A 153 -3.72 7.24 12.73
N LYS A 154 -4.36 7.25 13.92
CA LYS A 154 -4.71 6.02 14.64
C LYS A 154 -5.92 5.31 14.03
N LEU A 155 -6.76 6.03 13.27
CA LEU A 155 -7.97 5.49 12.64
C LEU A 155 -7.70 4.93 11.23
N LEU A 156 -6.57 5.27 10.61
CA LEU A 156 -6.17 4.75 9.31
C LEU A 156 -5.65 3.32 9.44
N GLN A 157 -6.57 2.35 9.38
CA GLN A 157 -6.24 0.94 9.19
C GLN A 157 -6.37 0.57 7.72
N GLY A 158 -5.35 -0.10 7.17
CA GLY A 158 -5.37 -0.63 5.82
C GLY A 158 -6.37 -1.78 5.65
N PRO A 159 -6.54 -2.31 4.43
CA PRO A 159 -7.34 -3.50 4.21
C PRO A 159 -6.89 -4.63 5.14
N GLN A 160 -7.84 -5.32 5.78
CA GLN A 160 -7.50 -6.43 6.67
C GLN A 160 -6.93 -7.59 5.85
N LEU A 161 -5.80 -8.14 6.30
CA LEU A 161 -5.22 -9.33 5.70
C LEU A 161 -6.14 -10.53 5.91
N GLU A 162 -5.99 -11.54 5.06
CA GLU A 162 -6.80 -12.76 5.11
C GLU A 162 -6.72 -13.42 6.50
N GLY A 163 -7.88 -13.67 7.11
CA GLY A 163 -7.99 -14.21 8.48
C GLY A 163 -7.85 -13.19 9.62
N GLN A 164 -7.59 -11.91 9.32
CA GLN A 164 -7.61 -10.79 10.28
C GLN A 164 -8.89 -9.95 10.17
N GLY A 165 -9.80 -10.38 9.28
CA GLY A 165 -11.15 -9.90 9.09
C GLY A 165 -12.00 -9.98 10.37
N VAL A 166 -12.77 -8.95 10.70
CA VAL A 166 -13.91 -9.13 11.61
C VAL A 166 -14.90 -10.08 10.92
N THR A 167 -15.18 -11.21 11.56
CA THR A 167 -16.08 -12.23 11.01
C THR A 167 -17.54 -11.78 11.12
N GLN A 168 -18.41 -12.26 10.24
CA GLN A 168 -19.84 -11.94 10.32
C GLN A 168 -20.43 -12.35 11.68
N ASP A 169 -19.99 -13.48 12.23
CA ASP A 169 -20.38 -13.94 13.58
C ASP A 169 -19.96 -12.98 14.71
N GLU A 170 -18.90 -12.19 14.52
CA GLU A 170 -18.47 -11.15 15.45
C GLU A 170 -19.25 -9.85 15.26
N ILE A 171 -19.64 -9.53 14.02
CA ILE A 171 -20.54 -8.41 13.71
C ILE A 171 -21.90 -8.66 14.33
N ASP A 172 -22.46 -9.87 14.17
CA ASP A 172 -23.79 -10.20 14.67
C ASP A 172 -23.87 -10.09 16.21
N LYS A 173 -22.80 -10.47 16.93
CA LYS A 173 -22.68 -10.30 18.39
C LYS A 173 -22.65 -8.85 18.89
N LEU A 174 -22.40 -7.87 18.02
CA LEU A 174 -22.41 -6.44 18.38
C LEU A 174 -23.82 -5.83 18.31
N PHE A 175 -24.76 -6.50 17.63
CA PHE A 175 -26.12 -6.01 17.39
C PHE A 175 -27.21 -6.83 18.09
N ASP A 176 -26.83 -7.91 18.80
CA ASP A 176 -27.66 -8.69 19.75
C ASP A 176 -27.45 -8.25 21.22
#